data_AF-C7NYG3-F1
#
_entry.id   AF-C7NYG3-F1
#
_cell.length_a   1.000
_cell.length_b   1.000
_cell.length_c   1.000
_cell.angle_alpha   90.00
_cell.angle_beta   90.00
_cell.angle_gamma   90.00
#
_symmetry.space_group_name_H-M   'P 1'
#
loop_
_entity.id
_entity.type
_entity.pdbx_description
1 polymer ?
#
loop_
_entity_poly.entity_id
_entity_poly.type
_entity_poly.pdbx_seq_one_letter_code
_entity_poly.pdbx_strand_id
1 'polypeptide(L)'
;MTVERIKIGGKTEDGEPVHLSPWTFEVPQIRAIVEKWLAGEVLNACAGKTSLDHDGPITRNDIDEDRDVDTHFDVREIDDHFDRDHFDTVVYDPPYTAEMAERHYDGNHVGRKWEARGAIANVTAPGGHVLTFGYNSDGLDGWDGWERVATYYFRTPNWSGYDIALSVDRKGGGAPVAGEVPDVTEQTTLVAATDGGNDCAVDTATDR
;
A
#
# COMPACT_ATOMS: atom_id res chain seq x y z
N MET A 1 0.29 -16.12 -9.50
CA MET A 1 -0.36 -15.08 -8.68
C MET A 1 -0.38 -15.54 -7.23
N THR A 2 0.18 -14.73 -6.33
CA THR A 2 0.20 -14.98 -4.89
C THR A 2 -0.94 -14.23 -4.21
N VAL A 3 -1.56 -14.83 -3.19
CA VAL A 3 -2.59 -14.17 -2.36
C VAL A 3 -2.27 -14.39 -0.89
N GLU A 4 -2.14 -13.31 -0.14
CA GLU A 4 -1.72 -13.38 1.26
C GLU A 4 -2.62 -12.58 2.19
N ARG A 5 -2.66 -13.03 3.44
CA ARG A 5 -3.35 -12.34 4.53
C ARG A 5 -2.34 -11.97 5.60
N ILE A 6 -2.17 -10.67 5.80
CA ILE A 6 -1.22 -10.10 6.73
C ILE A 6 -1.98 -9.54 7.93
N LYS A 7 -1.60 -9.96 9.14
CA LYS A 7 -2.20 -9.42 10.36
C LYS A 7 -1.53 -8.10 10.71
N ILE A 8 -2.29 -7.01 10.76
CA ILE A 8 -1.84 -5.76 11.38
C ILE A 8 -1.99 -5.89 12.90
N GLY A 9 -0.95 -5.52 13.65
CA GLY A 9 -0.94 -5.52 15.11
C GLY A 9 0.43 -5.81 15.69
N GLY A 10 0.47 -6.12 16.99
CA GLY A 10 1.72 -6.30 17.72
C GLY A 10 2.25 -4.97 18.27
N LYS A 11 3.55 -4.91 18.50
CA LYS A 11 4.24 -3.74 19.05
C LYS A 11 5.46 -3.40 18.21
N THR A 12 5.80 -2.13 18.11
CA THR A 12 7.08 -1.67 17.55
C THR A 12 8.25 -2.10 18.46
N GLU A 13 9.50 -1.89 18.02
CA GLU A 13 10.68 -2.15 18.86
C GLU A 13 10.65 -1.36 20.18
N ASP A 14 10.07 -0.15 20.14
CA ASP A 14 9.87 0.72 21.31
C ASP A 14 8.68 0.28 22.20
N GLY A 15 7.96 -0.77 21.81
CA GLY A 15 6.83 -1.32 22.57
C GLY A 15 5.46 -0.68 22.28
N GLU A 16 5.39 0.24 21.30
CA GLU A 16 4.15 0.94 20.96
C GLU A 16 3.20 0.06 20.13
N PRO A 17 1.89 0.05 20.41
CA PRO A 17 0.92 -0.75 19.66
C PRO A 17 0.83 -0.34 18.19
N VAL A 18 1.02 -1.31 17.29
CA VAL A 18 0.82 -1.09 15.86
C VAL A 18 -0.67 -1.17 15.52
N HIS A 19 -1.19 -0.11 14.90
CA HIS A 19 -2.55 -0.02 14.39
C HIS A 19 -2.55 0.68 13.04
N LEU A 20 -3.61 0.51 12.25
CA LEU A 20 -3.78 1.25 11.01
C LEU A 20 -3.94 2.74 11.34
N SER A 21 -3.07 3.58 10.79
CA SER A 21 -3.19 5.04 10.86
C SER A 21 -3.68 5.57 9.50
N PRO A 22 -4.02 6.87 9.38
CA PRO A 22 -4.25 7.50 8.09
C PRO A 22 -3.04 7.48 7.14
N TRP A 23 -1.85 7.11 7.64
CA TRP A 23 -0.60 7.07 6.91
C TRP A 23 -0.18 5.61 6.73
N THR A 24 -0.56 5.04 5.59
CA THR A 24 -0.43 3.60 5.27
C THR A 24 0.97 3.06 5.54
N PHE A 25 2.02 3.82 5.19
CA PHE A 25 3.42 3.41 5.31
C PHE A 25 4.04 3.69 6.68
N GLU A 26 3.30 4.21 7.66
CA GLU A 26 3.71 4.15 9.07
C GLU A 26 3.50 2.73 9.65
N VAL A 27 2.66 1.90 9.03
CA VAL A 27 2.42 0.51 9.45
C VAL A 27 3.59 -0.36 8.96
N PRO A 28 4.46 -0.89 9.86
CA PRO A 28 5.69 -1.55 9.44
C PRO A 28 5.45 -2.78 8.55
N GLN A 29 4.37 -3.53 8.80
CA GLN A 29 4.01 -4.70 7.99
C GLN A 29 3.63 -4.33 6.56
N ILE A 30 2.94 -3.21 6.35
CA ILE A 30 2.57 -2.74 5.02
C ILE A 30 3.83 -2.22 4.32
N ARG A 31 4.57 -1.35 5.01
CA ARG A 31 5.80 -0.75 4.51
C ARG A 31 6.81 -1.79 4.02
N ALA A 32 7.11 -2.79 4.84
CA ALA A 32 8.06 -3.84 4.50
C ALA A 32 7.65 -4.67 3.28
N ILE A 33 6.34 -4.83 3.01
CA ILE A 33 5.87 -5.50 1.80
C ILE A 33 6.04 -4.57 0.59
N VAL A 34 5.65 -3.30 0.70
CA VAL A 34 5.77 -2.33 -0.39
C VAL A 34 7.24 -2.14 -0.79
N GLU A 35 8.14 -1.94 0.17
CA GLU A 35 9.57 -1.72 -0.08
C GLU A 35 10.23 -2.91 -0.81
N LYS A 36 9.80 -4.15 -0.55
CA LYS A 36 10.28 -5.34 -1.28
C LYS A 36 9.86 -5.37 -2.76
N TRP A 37 8.82 -4.65 -3.12
CA TRP A 37 8.34 -4.53 -4.50
C TRP A 37 8.98 -3.36 -5.26
N LEU A 38 9.64 -2.43 -4.56
CA LEU A 38 10.24 -1.26 -5.19
C LEU A 38 11.46 -1.66 -6.01
N ALA A 39 11.46 -1.23 -7.27
CA ALA A 39 12.50 -1.55 -8.23
C ALA A 39 12.66 -0.41 -9.22
N GLY A 40 13.91 -0.12 -9.61
CA GLY A 40 14.23 0.86 -10.65
C GLY A 40 13.78 2.29 -10.33
N GLU A 41 13.28 3.01 -11.34
CA GLU A 41 12.66 4.33 -11.20
C GLU A 41 11.28 4.20 -10.56
N VAL A 42 11.08 4.82 -9.38
CA VAL A 42 9.84 4.68 -8.61
C VAL A 42 9.03 5.98 -8.62
N LEU A 43 7.72 5.86 -8.85
CA LEU A 43 6.75 6.92 -8.59
C LEU A 43 5.88 6.55 -7.39
N ASN A 44 5.91 7.36 -6.33
CA ASN A 44 4.88 7.34 -5.30
C ASN A 44 3.84 8.43 -5.63
N ALA A 45 2.73 8.01 -6.24
CA ALA A 45 1.77 8.92 -6.88
C ALA A 45 0.88 9.70 -5.90
N CYS A 46 0.77 9.23 -4.65
CA CYS A 46 0.01 9.84 -3.56
C CYS A 46 0.82 9.72 -2.26
N ALA A 47 1.94 10.43 -2.19
CA ALA A 47 2.99 10.15 -1.21
C ALA A 47 2.65 10.51 0.25
N GLY A 48 1.73 11.46 0.45
CA GLY A 48 1.43 11.99 1.77
C GLY A 48 2.67 12.51 2.48
N LYS A 49 2.73 12.33 3.79
CA LYS A 49 3.88 12.76 4.60
C LYS A 49 4.99 11.70 4.73
N THR A 50 4.71 10.45 4.37
CA THR A 50 5.63 9.32 4.58
C THR A 50 6.57 9.15 3.40
N SER A 51 7.77 8.67 3.69
CA SER A 51 8.73 8.22 2.68
C SER A 51 8.86 6.70 2.73
N LEU A 52 9.28 6.09 1.63
CA LEU A 52 9.60 4.68 1.51
C LEU A 52 11.10 4.54 1.28
N ASP A 53 11.70 3.46 1.76
CA ASP A 53 13.12 3.19 1.57
C ASP A 53 13.34 2.35 0.30
N HIS A 54 14.21 2.85 -0.58
CA HIS A 54 14.60 2.21 -1.85
C HIS A 54 16.02 2.67 -2.22
N ASP A 55 16.80 1.79 -2.85
CA ASP A 55 18.17 2.11 -3.28
C ASP A 55 18.19 3.03 -4.52
N GLY A 56 17.11 3.01 -5.31
CA GLY A 56 16.93 3.83 -6.50
C GLY A 56 16.18 5.15 -6.24
N PRO A 57 16.01 5.97 -7.29
CA PRO A 57 15.26 7.21 -7.17
C PRO A 57 13.77 6.93 -6.90
N ILE A 58 13.20 7.71 -5.99
CA ILE A 58 11.76 7.78 -5.76
C ILE A 58 11.32 9.21 -6.05
N THR A 59 10.45 9.38 -7.04
CA THR A 59 9.68 10.61 -7.26
C THR A 59 8.42 10.56 -6.39
N ARG A 60 8.26 11.52 -5.48
CA ARG A 60 7.10 11.66 -4.60
C ARG A 60 6.16 12.74 -5.14
N ASN A 61 4.90 12.36 -5.38
CA ASN A 61 3.85 13.26 -5.84
C ASN A 61 2.71 13.31 -4.81
N ASP A 62 2.18 14.50 -4.53
CA ASP A 62 0.95 14.67 -3.77
C ASP A 62 0.23 15.96 -4.15
N ILE A 63 -1.09 15.92 -4.37
CA ILE A 63 -1.87 17.09 -4.77
C ILE A 63 -1.89 18.20 -3.70
N ASP A 64 -1.62 17.84 -2.44
CA ASP A 64 -1.58 18.78 -1.31
C ASP A 64 -0.26 19.58 -1.35
N GLU A 65 -0.34 20.85 -1.74
CA GLU A 65 0.80 21.79 -1.85
C GLU A 65 1.54 22.02 -0.52
N ASP A 66 0.94 21.66 0.63
CA ASP A 66 1.59 21.77 1.94
C ASP A 66 2.50 20.56 2.24
N ARG A 67 2.57 19.56 1.36
CA ARG A 67 3.43 18.37 1.52
C ARG A 67 4.84 18.63 1.03
N ASP A 68 5.82 18.16 1.80
CA ASP A 68 7.23 18.17 1.38
C ASP A 68 7.49 16.97 0.45
N VAL A 69 7.17 17.16 -0.83
CA VAL A 69 7.25 16.17 -1.92
C VAL A 69 7.83 16.83 -3.19
N ASP A 70 8.21 16.03 -4.19
CA ASP A 70 8.91 16.53 -5.38
C ASP A 70 7.97 17.25 -6.36
N THR A 71 6.71 16.81 -6.43
CA THR A 71 5.70 17.32 -7.38
C THR A 71 4.30 17.36 -6.77
N HIS A 72 3.46 18.26 -7.29
CA HIS A 72 2.08 18.48 -6.84
C HIS A 72 1.04 18.32 -7.94
N PHE A 73 1.17 17.26 -8.74
CA PHE A 73 0.27 16.99 -9.85
C PHE A 73 -0.96 16.21 -9.37
N ASP A 74 -2.10 16.47 -9.99
CA ASP A 74 -3.24 15.58 -9.85
C ASP A 74 -2.88 14.23 -10.49
N VAL A 75 -2.99 13.14 -9.73
CA VAL A 75 -2.67 11.79 -10.20
C VAL A 75 -3.48 11.38 -11.46
N ARG A 76 -4.62 12.02 -11.71
CA ARG A 76 -5.46 11.81 -12.90
C ARG A 76 -4.85 12.37 -14.19
N GLU A 77 -3.86 13.25 -14.06
CA GLU A 77 -3.20 13.96 -15.15
C GLU A 77 -1.67 13.69 -15.11
N ILE A 78 -1.23 12.70 -14.33
CA ILE A 78 0.21 12.46 -14.10
C ILE A 78 0.98 12.11 -15.38
N ASP A 79 0.29 11.55 -16.38
CA ASP A 79 0.82 11.22 -17.69
C ASP A 79 0.94 12.41 -18.66
N ASP A 80 0.40 13.58 -18.29
CA ASP A 80 0.70 14.84 -18.97
C ASP A 80 2.02 15.47 -18.47
N HIS A 81 2.51 15.02 -17.32
CA HIS A 81 3.66 15.61 -16.63
C HIS A 81 4.92 14.75 -16.65
N PHE A 82 4.77 13.43 -16.72
CA PHE A 82 5.89 12.50 -16.82
C PHE A 82 5.90 11.78 -18.16
N ASP A 83 7.08 11.35 -18.58
CA ASP A 83 7.24 10.58 -19.80
C ASP A 83 6.49 9.25 -19.71
N ARG A 84 5.91 8.84 -20.84
CA ARG A 84 5.29 7.53 -20.98
C ARG A 84 6.34 6.44 -20.76
N ASP A 85 5.92 5.33 -20.14
CA ASP A 85 6.76 4.14 -19.92
C ASP A 85 8.07 4.43 -19.15
N HIS A 86 8.05 5.43 -18.27
CA HIS A 86 9.23 5.89 -17.53
C HIS A 86 9.49 5.12 -16.23
N PHE A 87 8.45 4.85 -15.43
CA PHE A 87 8.61 4.31 -14.08
C PHE A 87 8.55 2.78 -14.07
N ASP A 88 9.53 2.17 -13.44
CA ASP A 88 9.61 0.73 -13.23
C ASP A 88 8.61 0.25 -12.16
N THR A 89 8.36 1.09 -11.15
CA THR A 89 7.36 0.82 -10.10
C THR A 89 6.53 2.06 -9.80
N VAL A 90 5.20 1.90 -9.78
CA VAL A 90 4.28 2.97 -9.34
C VAL A 90 3.51 2.51 -8.11
N VAL A 91 3.60 3.28 -7.02
CA VAL A 91 2.79 3.10 -5.81
C VAL A 91 1.61 4.06 -5.86
N TYR A 92 0.40 3.51 -5.80
CA TYR A 92 -0.86 4.24 -5.84
C TYR A 92 -1.67 3.96 -4.56
N ASP A 93 -1.56 4.88 -3.61
CA ASP A 93 -2.24 4.85 -2.31
C ASP A 93 -3.18 6.06 -2.14
N PRO A 94 -4.32 6.10 -2.84
CA PRO A 94 -5.22 7.24 -2.77
C PRO A 94 -5.96 7.30 -1.42
N PRO A 95 -6.43 8.47 -0.98
CA PRO A 95 -7.19 8.61 0.26
C PRO A 95 -8.44 7.70 0.29
N TYR A 96 -8.63 7.00 1.41
CA TYR A 96 -9.55 5.87 1.51
C TYR A 96 -11.02 6.22 1.82
N THR A 97 -11.30 7.33 2.54
CA THR A 97 -12.67 7.61 3.04
C THR A 97 -13.40 8.65 2.19
N ALA A 98 -14.74 8.57 2.17
CA ALA A 98 -15.61 9.54 1.51
C ALA A 98 -15.41 10.98 2.05
N GLU A 99 -15.09 11.15 3.33
CA GLU A 99 -14.82 12.47 3.92
C GLU A 99 -13.47 13.06 3.47
N MET A 100 -12.43 12.22 3.27
CA MET A 100 -11.17 12.64 2.66
C MET A 100 -11.32 12.88 1.15
N ALA A 101 -12.11 12.06 0.46
CA ALA A 101 -12.41 12.23 -0.95
C ALA A 101 -13.36 13.41 -1.22
N GLU A 102 -14.30 13.74 -0.32
CA GLU A 102 -15.19 14.91 -0.44
C GLU A 102 -14.42 16.21 -0.19
N ARG A 103 -13.45 16.22 0.75
CA ARG A 103 -12.60 17.38 1.01
C ARG A 103 -11.63 17.69 -0.13
N HIS A 104 -11.18 16.67 -0.87
CA HIS A 104 -10.17 16.83 -1.92
C HIS A 104 -10.71 16.65 -3.36
N TYR A 105 -11.87 15.99 -3.56
CA TYR A 105 -12.28 15.46 -4.88
C TYR A 105 -13.79 15.49 -5.20
N ASP A 106 -14.57 16.42 -4.62
CA ASP A 106 -15.91 16.84 -5.10
C ASP A 106 -16.92 15.68 -5.40
N GLY A 107 -16.83 14.56 -4.68
CA GLY A 107 -17.90 13.57 -4.54
C GLY A 107 -18.16 12.62 -5.73
N ASN A 108 -17.28 12.50 -6.73
CA ASN A 108 -17.52 11.63 -7.89
C ASN A 108 -16.52 10.45 -8.00
N HIS A 109 -16.87 9.29 -7.43
CA HIS A 109 -15.90 8.26 -7.04
C HIS A 109 -15.55 7.18 -8.09
N VAL A 110 -16.40 6.90 -9.08
CA VAL A 110 -16.19 5.75 -10.01
C VAL A 110 -15.47 6.15 -11.29
N GLY A 111 -15.80 7.30 -11.90
CA GLY A 111 -15.13 7.78 -13.12
C GLY A 111 -13.68 8.20 -12.91
N ARG A 112 -13.39 8.84 -11.77
CA ARG A 112 -12.06 9.40 -11.46
C ARG A 112 -11.00 8.36 -11.06
N LYS A 113 -11.41 7.22 -10.50
CA LYS A 113 -10.50 6.10 -10.22
C LYS A 113 -9.96 5.49 -11.52
N TRP A 114 -10.77 5.48 -12.58
CA TRP A 114 -10.35 4.98 -13.88
C TRP A 114 -9.36 5.93 -14.58
N GLU A 115 -9.59 7.24 -14.47
CA GLU A 115 -8.66 8.27 -14.97
C GLU A 115 -7.28 8.13 -14.33
N ALA A 116 -7.21 8.11 -12.99
CA ALA A 116 -5.96 7.92 -12.25
C ALA A 116 -5.24 6.62 -12.64
N ARG A 117 -5.99 5.50 -12.74
CA ARG A 117 -5.44 4.21 -13.20
C ARG A 117 -4.91 4.27 -14.63
N GLY A 118 -5.57 5.04 -15.50
CA GLY A 118 -5.14 5.25 -16.87
C GLY A 118 -3.82 5.99 -16.94
N ALA A 119 -3.74 7.09 -16.21
CA ALA A 119 -2.56 7.94 -16.16
C ALA A 119 -1.34 7.19 -15.57
N ILE A 120 -1.49 6.49 -14.44
CA ILE A 120 -0.40 5.68 -13.88
C ILE A 120 0.02 4.53 -14.80
N ALA A 121 -0.93 3.89 -15.50
CA ALA A 121 -0.65 2.83 -16.46
C ALA A 121 0.16 3.34 -17.68
N ASN A 122 -0.06 4.60 -18.09
CA ASN A 122 0.67 5.22 -19.19
C ASN A 122 2.14 5.48 -18.82
N VAL A 123 2.41 5.94 -17.60
CA VAL A 123 3.79 6.24 -17.16
C VAL A 123 4.57 5.02 -16.67
N THR A 124 3.91 3.87 -16.45
CA THR A 124 4.59 2.62 -16.04
C THR A 124 5.31 1.97 -17.22
N ALA A 125 6.58 1.61 -17.08
CA ALA A 125 7.38 0.94 -18.08
C ALA A 125 6.89 -0.50 -18.39
N PRO A 126 7.10 -1.03 -19.60
CA PRO A 126 6.89 -2.45 -19.90
C PRO A 126 7.68 -3.35 -18.95
N GLY A 127 7.02 -4.34 -18.35
CA GLY A 127 7.61 -5.19 -17.31
C GLY A 127 7.57 -4.60 -15.89
N GLY A 128 7.19 -3.32 -15.74
CA GLY A 128 7.06 -2.64 -14.46
C GLY A 128 5.79 -3.01 -13.70
N HIS A 129 5.72 -2.58 -12.44
CA HIS A 129 4.66 -2.91 -11.50
C HIS A 129 3.85 -1.68 -11.05
N VAL A 130 2.54 -1.88 -10.85
CA VAL A 130 1.67 -0.93 -10.17
C VAL A 130 1.15 -1.56 -8.88
N LEU A 131 1.43 -0.91 -7.76
CA LEU A 131 0.99 -1.27 -6.41
C LEU A 131 -0.21 -0.41 -6.05
N THR A 132 -1.43 -0.98 -6.14
CA THR A 132 -2.67 -0.25 -5.87
C THR A 132 -3.24 -0.64 -4.52
N PHE A 133 -3.47 0.36 -3.68
CA PHE A 133 -4.18 0.19 -2.42
C PHE A 133 -5.68 0.50 -2.53
N GLY A 134 -6.48 -0.14 -1.68
CA GLY A 134 -7.91 0.16 -1.53
C GLY A 134 -8.60 -0.74 -0.52
N TYR A 135 -9.93 -0.64 -0.44
CA TYR A 135 -10.77 -1.57 0.34
C TYR A 135 -11.10 -2.87 -0.40
N ASN A 136 -10.71 -2.96 -1.67
CA ASN A 136 -10.86 -4.14 -2.52
C ASN A 136 -9.60 -4.33 -3.33
N SER A 137 -9.46 -5.51 -3.94
CA SER A 137 -8.31 -5.88 -4.76
C SER A 137 -8.48 -5.46 -6.23
N ASP A 138 -9.22 -4.38 -6.49
CA ASP A 138 -9.35 -3.85 -7.84
C ASP A 138 -8.03 -3.21 -8.26
N GLY A 139 -7.55 -3.53 -9.45
CA GLY A 139 -6.33 -2.94 -10.00
C GLY A 139 -6.42 -2.76 -11.52
N LEU A 140 -5.34 -3.12 -12.21
CA LEU A 140 -5.18 -3.05 -13.66
C LEU A 140 -5.30 -4.42 -14.35
N ASP A 141 -5.38 -5.53 -13.62
CA ASP A 141 -5.42 -6.90 -14.17
C ASP A 141 -6.65 -7.24 -15.05
N GLY A 142 -7.66 -6.38 -15.05
CA GLY A 142 -8.78 -6.45 -16.00
C GLY A 142 -8.51 -5.75 -17.34
N TRP A 143 -7.36 -5.09 -17.50
CA TRP A 143 -6.99 -4.32 -18.69
C TRP A 143 -6.09 -5.13 -19.60
N ASP A 144 -6.19 -4.90 -20.91
CA ASP A 144 -5.35 -5.59 -21.88
C ASP A 144 -3.87 -5.28 -21.65
N GLY A 145 -3.03 -6.32 -21.68
CA GLY A 145 -1.60 -6.21 -21.42
C GLY A 145 -1.19 -6.09 -19.95
N TRP A 146 -2.10 -6.33 -18.99
CA TRP A 146 -1.78 -6.32 -17.56
C TRP A 146 -2.05 -7.69 -16.91
N GLU A 147 -1.25 -8.06 -15.92
CA GLU A 147 -1.45 -9.28 -15.14
C GLU A 147 -1.32 -9.05 -13.63
N ARG A 148 -2.21 -9.66 -12.86
CA ARG A 148 -2.09 -9.70 -11.39
C ARG A 148 -0.97 -10.65 -10.98
N VAL A 149 0.06 -10.14 -10.31
CA VAL A 149 1.16 -10.96 -9.78
C VAL A 149 0.99 -11.27 -8.30
N ALA A 150 0.44 -10.34 -7.50
CA ALA A 150 0.18 -10.55 -6.08
C ALA A 150 -1.03 -9.78 -5.53
N THR A 151 -1.67 -10.30 -4.49
CA THR A 151 -2.70 -9.61 -3.71
C THR A 151 -2.45 -9.82 -2.21
N TYR A 152 -2.41 -8.74 -1.44
CA TYR A 152 -2.26 -8.77 0.01
C TYR A 152 -3.52 -8.21 0.65
N TYR A 153 -4.05 -8.91 1.64
CA TYR A 153 -5.12 -8.42 2.50
C TYR A 153 -4.56 -8.18 3.89
N PHE A 154 -4.51 -6.92 4.29
CA PHE A 154 -4.09 -6.49 5.61
C PHE A 154 -5.30 -6.46 6.53
N ARG A 155 -5.38 -7.46 7.40
CA ARG A 155 -6.43 -7.57 8.40
C ARG A 155 -6.20 -6.54 9.49
N THR A 156 -7.15 -5.63 9.63
CA THR A 156 -7.18 -4.64 10.70
C THR A 156 -7.92 -5.20 11.93
N PRO A 157 -7.68 -4.68 13.15
CA PRO A 157 -8.45 -5.07 14.33
C PRO A 157 -9.95 -4.82 14.13
N ASN A 158 -10.80 -5.64 14.77
CA ASN A 158 -12.25 -5.77 14.52
C ASN A 158 -13.11 -4.47 14.60
N TRP A 159 -12.54 -3.30 14.89
CA TRP A 159 -13.27 -2.03 15.03
C TRP A 159 -13.29 -1.16 13.76
N SER A 160 -12.40 -1.40 12.80
CA SER A 160 -12.36 -0.68 11.51
C SER A 160 -13.48 -1.11 10.55
N GLY A 161 -13.88 -2.38 10.60
CA GLY A 161 -14.92 -2.96 9.74
C GLY A 161 -14.49 -3.32 8.31
N TYR A 162 -13.21 -3.16 7.94
CA TYR A 162 -12.69 -3.49 6.61
C TYR A 162 -11.21 -3.90 6.65
N ASP A 163 -10.84 -4.85 5.78
CA ASP A 163 -9.44 -5.12 5.45
C ASP A 163 -8.94 -4.06 4.47
N ILE A 164 -7.64 -3.79 4.47
CA ILE A 164 -6.98 -3.04 3.38
C ILE A 164 -6.44 -4.06 2.38
N ALA A 165 -6.67 -3.82 1.10
CA ALA A 165 -6.12 -4.64 0.03
C ALA A 165 -5.01 -3.87 -0.70
N LEU A 166 -3.94 -4.58 -1.04
CA LEU A 166 -2.90 -4.17 -1.97
C LEU A 166 -2.89 -5.16 -3.14
N SER A 167 -3.13 -4.67 -4.35
CA SER A 167 -2.91 -5.42 -5.59
C SER A 167 -1.60 -5.00 -6.25
N VAL A 168 -0.86 -5.98 -6.77
CA VAL A 168 0.35 -5.76 -7.56
C VAL A 168 0.11 -6.28 -8.97
N ASP A 169 0.07 -5.35 -9.92
CA ASP A 169 -0.19 -5.63 -11.33
C ASP A 169 1.05 -5.33 -12.17
N ARG A 170 1.42 -6.26 -13.05
CA ARG A 170 2.56 -6.10 -13.95
C ARG A 170 2.10 -5.72 -15.35
N LYS A 171 2.76 -4.74 -15.95
CA LYS A 171 2.60 -4.38 -17.36
C LYS A 171 3.34 -5.36 -18.26
N GLY A 172 2.69 -5.87 -19.30
CA GLY A 172 3.31 -6.72 -20.32
C GLY A 172 4.30 -5.97 -21.21
N GLY A 173 4.92 -6.68 -22.15
CA GLY A 173 5.78 -6.10 -23.19
C GLY A 173 7.25 -5.89 -22.81
N GLY A 174 7.67 -6.29 -21.60
CA GLY A 174 9.07 -6.23 -21.13
C GLY A 174 9.44 -7.45 -20.28
N ALA A 175 10.74 -7.62 -20.02
CA ALA A 175 11.18 -8.52 -18.96
C ALA A 175 10.72 -7.94 -17.60
N PRO A 176 10.31 -8.77 -16.63
CA PRO A 176 9.89 -8.25 -15.33
C PRO A 176 11.00 -7.40 -14.71
N VAL A 177 10.66 -6.18 -14.30
CA VAL A 177 11.59 -5.37 -13.50
C VAL A 177 11.71 -6.02 -12.13
N ALA A 178 12.92 -6.03 -11.56
CA ALA A 178 13.27 -6.82 -10.39
C ALA A 178 12.56 -6.33 -9.11
N GLY A 179 11.32 -6.77 -8.91
CA GLY A 179 10.67 -6.97 -7.62
C GLY A 179 10.11 -8.39 -7.67
N GLU A 180 10.83 -9.37 -7.12
CA GLU A 180 10.28 -10.73 -7.03
C GLU A 180 9.09 -10.69 -6.08
N VAL A 181 8.08 -11.54 -6.31
CA VAL A 181 7.01 -11.74 -5.32
C VAL A 181 7.71 -12.06 -4.00
N PRO A 182 7.61 -11.19 -2.98
CA PRO A 182 8.37 -11.41 -1.76
C PRO A 182 7.92 -12.73 -1.15
N ASP A 183 8.87 -13.57 -0.77
CA ASP A 183 8.58 -14.72 0.08
C ASP A 183 8.25 -14.17 1.47
N VAL A 184 6.97 -14.20 1.81
CA VAL A 184 6.43 -13.61 3.04
C VAL A 184 6.19 -14.70 4.09
N THR A 185 6.70 -15.92 3.85
CA THR A 185 6.66 -17.01 4.84
C THR A 185 7.40 -16.68 6.13
N GLU A 186 8.39 -15.78 6.07
CA GLU A 186 8.90 -15.10 7.25
C GLU A 186 8.01 -13.88 7.54
N GLN A 187 6.94 -14.10 8.29
CA GLN A 187 6.30 -13.00 9.01
C GLN A 187 7.40 -12.22 9.70
N THR A 188 7.57 -10.95 9.35
CA THR A 188 8.42 -10.01 10.08
C THR A 188 8.17 -10.27 11.55
N THR A 189 9.18 -10.78 12.25
CA THR A 189 9.07 -11.09 13.67
C THR A 189 9.11 -9.76 14.40
N LEU A 190 8.03 -8.97 14.28
CA LEU A 190 7.69 -7.94 15.24
C LEU A 190 7.42 -8.71 16.52
N VAL A 191 8.38 -8.60 17.45
CA VAL A 191 8.49 -9.30 18.74
C VAL A 191 7.17 -9.96 19.11
N ALA A 192 7.14 -11.29 19.04
CA ALA A 192 5.98 -12.09 19.42
C ALA A 192 5.42 -11.52 20.72
N ALA A 193 4.21 -10.97 20.64
CA ALA A 193 3.48 -10.60 21.84
C ALA A 193 3.39 -11.88 22.67
N THR A 194 4.12 -11.92 23.79
CA THR A 194 3.82 -12.89 24.81
C THR A 194 2.40 -12.60 25.25
N ASP A 195 1.53 -13.59 25.08
CA ASP A 195 0.14 -13.51 25.52
C ASP A 195 0.17 -13.04 26.98
N GLY A 196 -0.38 -11.85 27.21
CA GLY A 196 -0.56 -11.31 28.54
C GLY A 196 -1.38 -12.31 29.33
N GLY A 197 -0.69 -13.08 30.18
CA GLY A 197 -1.28 -14.03 31.10
C GLY A 197 -2.35 -13.30 31.90
N ASN A 198 -3.60 -13.58 31.57
CA ASN A 198 -4.73 -13.27 32.40
C ASN A 198 -4.68 -14.26 33.58
N ASP A 199 -3.90 -13.93 34.60
CA ASP A 199 -4.01 -14.56 35.91
C ASP A 199 -5.35 -14.16 36.52
N CYS A 200 -6.42 -14.79 36.04
CA CYS A 200 -7.61 -14.98 36.86
C CYS A 200 -7.20 -15.89 38.02
N ALA A 201 -6.75 -15.28 39.11
CA ALA A 201 -6.66 -15.93 40.39
C ALA A 201 -8.04 -16.47 40.75
N VAL A 202 -8.19 -17.79 40.63
CA VAL A 202 -9.38 -18.51 41.06
C VAL A 202 -9.34 -18.55 42.57
N ASP A 203 -10.10 -17.66 43.19
CA ASP A 203 -10.39 -17.66 44.61
C ASP A 203 -11.08 -18.99 44.95
N THR A 204 -10.35 -19.90 45.60
CA THR A 204 -10.92 -21.11 46.17
C THR A 204 -10.80 -21.02 47.68
N ALA A 205 -11.76 -20.31 48.26
CA ALA A 205 -12.22 -20.62 49.60
C ALA A 205 -12.58 -22.10 49.67
N THR A 206 -11.89 -22.87 50.50
CA THR A 206 -12.46 -24.10 51.06
C THR A 206 -12.19 -24.14 52.55
N ASP A 207 -13.30 -23.99 53.25
CA ASP A 207 -13.57 -24.27 54.65
C ASP A 207 -13.21 -25.72 55.02
N ARG A 208 -12.36 -25.90 56.05
CA ARG A 208 -12.43 -26.94 57.10
C ARG A 208 -11.25 -26.89 58.06
#